data_AF-A0A4R6F6X0-F1
#
_entry.id   AF-A0A4R6F6X0-F1
#
_cell.length_a   1.000
_cell.length_b   1.000
_cell.length_c   1.000
_cell.angle_alpha   90.00
_cell.angle_beta   90.00
_cell.angle_gamma   90.00
#
_symmetry.space_group_name_H-M   'P 1'
#
loop_
_entity.id
_entity.type
_entity.pdbx_description
1 polymer ?
#
loop_
_entity_poly.entity_id
_entity_poly.type
_entity_poly.pdbx_seq_one_letter_code
_entity_poly.pdbx_strand_id
1 'polypeptide(L)'
;MNQTSRKVMRFTAWSAIIGGILAYANVGLSVAVTGPDADMVLHGASMLALPPDIRDLFRWCMVADMLGFYLPFLVIGGYFVHVFREELGALGNMVAMAIVLYVMVGVTGAVMQFAILHPLAHLYAGGDDATRGAAAAVWTAIANGTQNGLWWIEGPLVLFWTLIAAKLLKNAGWKGAILLKIVGWAFGFFFVFGFFPDLDALSNASEMGVVLVLPLWMLLFGWQLLRRARTLPARLHGVGATT
;
A
#
# COMPACT_ATOMS: atom_id res chain seq x y z
N MET A 1 -13.29 15.92 -23.57
CA MET A 1 -13.28 15.47 -22.16
C MET A 1 -14.09 16.45 -21.31
N ASN A 2 -15.18 16.01 -20.67
CA ASN A 2 -16.04 16.88 -19.86
C ASN A 2 -15.34 17.31 -18.55
N GLN A 3 -15.88 18.33 -17.87
CA GLN A 3 -15.33 18.87 -16.63
C GLN A 3 -15.23 17.80 -15.52
N THR A 4 -16.18 16.87 -15.47
CA THR A 4 -16.22 15.73 -14.55
C THR A 4 -14.98 14.85 -14.71
N SER A 5 -14.62 14.47 -15.94
CA SER A 5 -13.44 13.66 -16.22
C SER A 5 -12.14 14.34 -15.78
N ARG A 6 -12.02 15.67 -15.94
CA ARG A 6 -10.87 16.43 -15.40
C ARG A 6 -10.82 16.46 -13.87
N LYS A 7 -11.96 16.57 -13.20
CA LYS A 7 -12.04 16.50 -11.73
C LYS A 7 -11.60 15.13 -11.22
N VAL A 8 -12.09 14.04 -11.82
CA VAL A 8 -11.69 12.68 -11.46
C VAL A 8 -10.19 12.48 -11.66
N MET A 9 -9.63 12.87 -12.81
CA MET A 9 -8.17 12.77 -13.05
C MET A 9 -7.35 13.51 -11.99
N ARG A 10 -7.76 14.73 -11.60
CA ARG A 10 -7.06 15.50 -10.57
C ARG A 10 -7.17 14.85 -9.19
N PHE A 11 -8.35 14.34 -8.85
CA PHE A 11 -8.56 13.63 -7.60
C PHE A 11 -7.66 12.39 -7.53
N THR A 12 -7.70 11.51 -8.53
CA THR A 12 -6.81 10.35 -8.63
C THR A 12 -5.33 10.74 -8.56
N ALA A 13 -4.95 11.83 -9.22
CA ALA A 13 -3.56 12.27 -9.23
C ALA A 13 -3.08 12.70 -7.85
N TRP A 14 -3.90 13.48 -7.12
CA TRP A 14 -3.59 13.89 -5.76
C TRP A 14 -3.64 12.73 -4.78
N SER A 15 -4.59 11.80 -4.92
CA SER A 15 -4.60 10.56 -4.14
C SER A 15 -3.31 9.77 -4.32
N ALA A 16 -2.80 9.64 -5.55
CA ALA A 16 -1.53 8.97 -5.81
C ALA A 16 -0.33 9.73 -5.22
N ILE A 17 -0.28 11.05 -5.35
CA ILE A 17 0.84 11.85 -4.82
C ILE A 17 0.86 11.81 -3.29
N ILE A 18 -0.28 12.10 -2.65
CA ILE A 18 -0.40 12.10 -1.19
C ILE A 18 -0.14 10.69 -0.65
N GLY A 19 -0.70 9.67 -1.29
CA GLY A 19 -0.44 8.27 -0.95
C GLY A 19 1.05 7.93 -1.03
N GLY A 20 1.74 8.29 -2.11
CA GLY A 20 3.18 8.05 -2.25
C GLY A 20 4.01 8.75 -1.17
N ILE A 21 3.64 9.97 -0.76
CA ILE A 21 4.32 10.67 0.35
C ILE A 21 4.08 9.94 1.68
N LEU A 22 2.84 9.54 1.95
CA LEU A 22 2.49 8.85 3.19
C LEU A 22 3.09 7.44 3.27
N ALA A 23 3.23 6.75 2.14
CA ALA A 23 3.93 5.47 2.07
C ALA A 23 5.43 5.62 2.43
N TYR A 24 6.11 6.67 1.95
CA TYR A 24 7.47 6.95 2.43
C TYR A 24 7.53 7.39 3.89
N ALA A 25 6.50 8.10 4.37
CA ALA A 25 6.40 8.43 5.79
C ALA A 25 6.23 7.17 6.65
N ASN A 26 5.44 6.19 6.20
CA ASN A 26 5.32 4.88 6.84
C ASN A 26 6.71 4.21 6.96
N VAL A 27 7.47 4.11 5.88
CA VAL A 27 8.84 3.52 5.91
C VAL A 27 9.73 4.26 6.93
N GLY A 28 9.72 5.60 6.91
CA GLY A 28 10.50 6.40 7.85
C GLY A 28 10.07 6.22 9.31
N LEU A 29 8.77 6.15 9.57
CA LEU A 29 8.22 5.90 10.91
C LEU A 29 8.53 4.48 11.39
N SER A 30 8.46 3.48 10.50
CA SER A 30 8.83 2.11 10.82
C SER A 30 10.29 2.05 11.27
N VAL A 31 11.21 2.61 10.48
CA VAL A 31 12.64 2.68 10.83
C VAL A 31 12.88 3.46 12.13
N ALA A 32 12.11 4.53 12.39
CA ALA A 32 12.22 5.27 13.65
C ALA A 32 11.80 4.44 14.88
N VAL A 33 10.90 3.48 14.70
CA VAL A 33 10.44 2.58 15.78
C VAL A 33 11.37 1.39 15.93
N THR A 34 11.68 0.70 14.83
CA THR A 34 12.36 -0.60 14.82
C THR A 34 13.87 -0.49 14.67
N GLY A 35 14.38 0.68 14.29
CA GLY A 35 15.76 0.84 13.90
C GLY A 35 16.09 -0.06 12.69
N PRO A 36 17.27 -0.71 12.67
CA PRO A 36 17.65 -1.62 11.59
C PRO A 36 16.98 -3.00 11.67
N ASP A 37 16.32 -3.33 12.79
CA ASP A 37 15.72 -4.64 13.04
C ASP A 37 14.21 -4.61 12.79
N ALA A 38 13.79 -4.77 11.54
CA ALA A 38 12.36 -4.78 11.18
C ALA A 38 11.58 -5.89 11.90
N ASP A 39 12.23 -7.02 12.22
CA ASP A 39 11.63 -8.16 12.93
C ASP A 39 11.32 -7.84 14.39
N MET A 40 11.81 -6.71 14.92
CA MET A 40 11.42 -6.21 16.25
C MET A 40 9.90 -6.11 16.39
N VAL A 41 9.15 -5.80 15.32
CA VAL A 41 7.69 -5.75 15.33
C VAL A 41 7.07 -7.08 15.75
N LEU A 42 7.71 -8.21 15.42
CA LEU A 42 7.25 -9.55 15.79
C LEU A 42 7.54 -9.89 17.26
N HIS A 43 8.41 -9.15 17.93
CA HIS A 43 8.81 -9.40 19.32
C HIS A 43 7.92 -8.63 20.31
N GLY A 44 6.88 -9.27 20.83
CA GLY A 44 5.88 -8.59 21.66
C GLY A 44 6.40 -7.97 22.95
N ALA A 45 7.33 -8.63 23.66
CA ALA A 45 7.93 -8.03 24.85
C ALA A 45 8.67 -6.72 24.52
N SER A 46 9.41 -6.69 23.40
CA SER A 46 10.15 -5.52 22.93
C SER A 46 9.21 -4.40 22.52
N MET A 47 8.22 -4.69 21.67
CA MET A 47 7.24 -3.69 21.19
C MET A 47 6.43 -3.08 22.33
N LEU A 48 5.96 -3.89 23.28
CA LEU A 48 5.15 -3.40 24.40
C LEU A 48 5.98 -2.62 25.42
N ALA A 49 7.27 -2.92 25.56
CA ALA A 49 8.19 -2.22 26.46
C ALA A 49 8.69 -0.86 25.93
N LEU A 50 8.44 -0.52 24.66
CA LEU A 50 8.86 0.76 24.07
C LEU A 50 8.32 1.96 24.89
N PRO A 51 9.00 3.12 24.90
CA PRO A 51 8.46 4.34 25.47
C PRO A 51 7.12 4.74 24.79
N PRO A 52 6.19 5.39 25.52
CA PRO A 52 4.90 5.83 24.97
C PRO A 52 5.02 6.58 23.64
N ASP A 53 5.93 7.55 23.57
CA ASP A 53 6.13 8.38 22.37
C ASP A 53 6.56 7.56 21.16
N ILE A 54 7.37 6.50 21.36
CA ILE A 54 7.80 5.60 20.28
C ILE A 54 6.65 4.69 19.84
N ARG A 55 5.79 4.24 20.77
CA ARG A 55 4.56 3.51 20.40
C ARG A 55 3.59 4.39 19.60
N ASP A 56 3.49 5.68 19.93
CA ASP A 56 2.70 6.61 19.14
C ASP A 56 3.27 6.80 17.72
N LEU A 57 4.60 6.81 17.54
CA LEU A 57 5.20 6.77 16.21
C LEU A 57 4.77 5.52 15.43
N PHE A 58 4.71 4.35 16.08
CA PHE A 58 4.23 3.13 15.44
C PHE A 58 2.75 3.21 15.05
N ARG A 59 1.90 3.84 15.88
CA ARG A 59 0.50 4.08 15.51
C ARG A 59 0.39 5.00 14.30
N TRP A 60 1.20 6.06 14.23
CA TRP A 60 1.30 6.90 13.04
C TRP A 60 1.86 6.13 11.84
N CYS A 61 2.77 5.19 12.05
CA CYS A 61 3.26 4.28 11.01
C CYS A 61 2.09 3.51 10.38
N MET A 62 1.21 2.92 11.19
CA MET A 62 0.02 2.20 10.70
C MET A 62 -1.00 3.12 10.02
N VAL A 63 -1.15 4.37 10.48
CA VAL A 63 -1.99 5.36 9.79
C VAL A 63 -1.42 5.72 8.43
N ALA A 64 -0.11 5.98 8.37
CA ALA A 64 0.60 6.26 7.13
C ALA A 64 0.56 5.06 6.18
N ASP A 65 0.56 3.84 6.69
CA ASP A 65 0.40 2.60 5.93
C ASP A 65 -0.96 2.55 5.22
N MET A 66 -2.05 2.70 5.98
CA MET A 66 -3.42 2.75 5.44
C MET A 66 -3.61 3.81 4.37
N LEU A 67 -3.13 5.02 4.64
CA LEU A 67 -3.28 6.17 3.77
C LEU A 67 -2.27 6.20 2.62
N GLY A 68 -1.19 5.41 2.71
CA GLY A 68 -0.08 5.39 1.78
C GLY A 68 -0.14 4.21 0.81
N PHE A 69 -0.18 3.00 1.35
CA PHE A 69 -0.11 1.76 0.58
C PHE A 69 -1.46 1.19 0.19
N TYR A 70 -2.56 1.53 0.88
CA TYR A 70 -3.85 0.87 0.63
C TYR A 70 -4.94 1.79 0.05
N LEU A 71 -5.50 2.73 0.83
CA LEU A 71 -6.66 3.52 0.41
C LEU A 71 -6.49 4.27 -0.92
N PRO A 72 -5.31 4.83 -1.27
CA PRO A 72 -5.09 5.44 -2.58
C PRO A 72 -5.36 4.49 -3.75
N PHE A 73 -5.14 3.18 -3.59
CA PHE A 73 -5.33 2.20 -4.65
C PHE A 73 -6.80 1.93 -4.99
N LEU A 74 -7.75 2.24 -4.11
CA LEU A 74 -9.17 2.26 -4.50
C LEU A 74 -9.43 3.32 -5.58
N VAL A 75 -8.82 4.49 -5.42
CA VAL A 75 -8.97 5.61 -6.35
C VAL A 75 -8.16 5.39 -7.63
N ILE A 76 -6.91 4.94 -7.50
CA ILE A 76 -6.03 4.64 -8.63
C ILE A 76 -6.61 3.47 -9.44
N GLY A 77 -7.00 2.38 -8.77
CA GLY A 77 -7.58 1.20 -9.37
C GLY A 77 -8.92 1.50 -10.05
N GLY A 78 -9.81 2.22 -9.38
CA GLY A 78 -11.08 2.64 -9.96
C GLY A 78 -10.90 3.50 -11.21
N TYR A 79 -9.97 4.46 -11.19
CA TYR A 79 -9.62 5.25 -12.37
C TYR A 79 -9.01 4.40 -13.48
N PHE A 80 -8.09 3.50 -13.13
CA PHE A 80 -7.41 2.62 -14.07
C PHE A 80 -8.40 1.70 -14.81
N VAL A 81 -9.26 1.00 -14.07
CA VAL A 81 -10.28 0.11 -14.64
C VAL A 81 -11.29 0.89 -15.49
N HIS A 82 -11.65 2.11 -15.07
CA HIS A 82 -12.52 2.97 -15.86
C HIS A 82 -11.90 3.40 -17.20
N VAL A 83 -10.64 3.85 -17.17
CA VAL A 83 -9.96 4.38 -18.36
C VAL A 83 -9.64 3.28 -19.38
N PHE A 84 -9.26 2.10 -18.91
CA PHE A 84 -8.87 0.97 -19.77
C PHE A 84 -9.97 -0.09 -19.89
N ARG A 85 -11.23 0.29 -19.66
CA ARG A 85 -12.36 -0.67 -19.60
C ARG A 85 -12.50 -1.50 -20.88
N GLU A 86 -12.22 -0.91 -22.04
CA GLU A 86 -12.43 -1.54 -23.35
C GLU A 86 -11.31 -2.55 -23.63
N GLU A 87 -10.08 -2.22 -23.24
CA GLU A 87 -8.92 -3.11 -23.36
C GLU A 87 -8.91 -4.22 -22.30
N LEU A 88 -9.50 -3.97 -21.13
CA LEU A 88 -9.54 -4.93 -20.03
C LEU A 88 -10.64 -5.98 -20.21
N GLY A 89 -11.82 -5.62 -20.73
CA GLY A 89 -12.96 -6.53 -20.80
C GLY A 89 -13.23 -7.21 -19.44
N ALA A 90 -13.38 -8.54 -19.42
CA ALA A 90 -13.60 -9.31 -18.21
C ALA A 90 -12.45 -9.24 -17.18
N LEU A 91 -11.21 -9.00 -17.63
CA LEU A 91 -10.06 -8.83 -16.73
C LEU A 91 -10.21 -7.58 -15.86
N GLY A 92 -11.01 -6.59 -16.27
CA GLY A 92 -11.27 -5.39 -15.49
C GLY A 92 -11.91 -5.69 -14.14
N ASN A 93 -12.86 -6.63 -14.11
CA ASN A 93 -13.50 -7.07 -12.86
C ASN A 93 -12.52 -7.84 -11.97
N MET A 94 -11.67 -8.68 -12.55
CA MET A 94 -10.65 -9.43 -11.80
C MET A 94 -9.61 -8.50 -11.19
N VAL A 95 -9.15 -7.49 -11.95
CA VAL A 95 -8.24 -6.45 -11.46
C VAL A 95 -8.88 -5.64 -10.35
N ALA A 96 -10.13 -5.21 -10.53
CA ALA A 96 -10.86 -4.48 -9.49
C ALA A 96 -10.98 -5.31 -8.20
N MET A 97 -11.33 -6.60 -8.32
CA MET A 97 -11.42 -7.51 -7.18
C MET A 97 -10.06 -7.68 -6.48
N ALA A 98 -8.99 -7.90 -7.24
CA ALA A 98 -7.64 -8.04 -6.68
C ALA A 98 -7.20 -6.78 -5.91
N ILE A 99 -7.50 -5.59 -6.43
CA ILE A 99 -7.22 -4.31 -5.76
C ILE A 99 -8.05 -4.16 -4.49
N VAL A 100 -9.34 -4.50 -4.53
CA VAL A 100 -10.21 -4.43 -3.33
C VAL A 100 -9.71 -5.40 -2.25
N LEU A 101 -9.39 -6.64 -2.62
CA LEU A 101 -8.83 -7.62 -1.69
C LEU A 101 -7.51 -7.14 -1.10
N TYR A 102 -6.60 -6.60 -1.92
CA TYR A 102 -5.34 -6.01 -1.49
C TYR A 102 -5.56 -4.92 -0.43
N VAL A 103 -6.46 -3.98 -0.70
CA VAL A 103 -6.77 -2.90 0.25
C VAL A 103 -7.41 -3.44 1.54
N MET A 104 -8.31 -4.43 1.44
CA MET A 104 -8.96 -4.99 2.61
C MET A 104 -7.98 -5.71 3.53
N VAL A 105 -7.09 -6.57 3.00
CA VAL A 105 -6.12 -7.28 3.84
C VAL A 105 -5.11 -6.33 4.46
N GLY A 106 -4.62 -5.37 3.68
CA GLY A 106 -3.67 -4.36 4.13
C GLY A 106 -4.21 -3.49 5.26
N VAL A 107 -5.38 -2.87 5.05
CA VAL A 107 -6.04 -2.05 6.06
C VAL A 107 -6.40 -2.87 7.30
N THR A 108 -6.86 -4.11 7.14
CA THR A 108 -7.18 -4.98 8.29
C THR A 108 -5.94 -5.20 9.15
N GLY A 109 -4.80 -5.54 8.55
CA GLY A 109 -3.54 -5.72 9.26
C GLY A 109 -3.09 -4.47 10.03
N ALA A 110 -3.11 -3.32 9.36
CA ALA A 110 -2.71 -2.04 9.95
C ALA A 110 -3.63 -1.61 11.10
N VAL A 111 -4.96 -1.74 10.92
CA VAL A 111 -5.95 -1.40 11.96
C VAL A 111 -5.81 -2.30 13.17
N MET A 112 -5.60 -3.60 12.98
CA MET A 112 -5.43 -4.54 14.09
C MET A 112 -4.24 -4.15 14.96
N GLN A 113 -3.06 -3.92 14.36
CA GLN A 113 -1.87 -3.51 15.12
C GLN A 113 -2.02 -2.11 15.74
N PHE A 114 -2.64 -1.16 15.02
CA PHE A 114 -2.94 0.17 15.55
C PHE A 114 -3.84 0.13 16.80
N ALA A 115 -4.88 -0.70 16.77
CA ALA A 115 -5.91 -0.73 17.80
C ALA A 115 -5.42 -1.37 19.10
N ILE A 116 -4.58 -2.41 19.02
CA ILE A 116 -4.20 -3.20 20.19
C ILE A 116 -2.93 -2.74 20.89
N LEU A 117 -2.05 -1.97 20.21
CA LEU A 117 -0.73 -1.65 20.76
C LEU A 117 -0.80 -0.99 22.15
N HIS A 118 -1.59 0.07 22.28
CA HIS A 118 -1.69 0.82 23.54
C HIS A 118 -2.41 0.05 24.65
N PRO A 119 -3.58 -0.59 24.39
CA PRO A 119 -4.21 -1.45 25.38
C PRO A 119 -3.28 -2.54 25.92
N LEU A 120 -2.54 -3.23 25.04
CA LEU A 120 -1.61 -4.27 25.45
C LEU A 120 -0.40 -3.70 26.19
N ALA A 121 0.12 -2.54 25.77
CA ALA A 121 1.23 -1.89 26.47
C ALA A 121 0.85 -1.46 27.89
N HIS A 122 -0.40 -1.01 28.09
CA HIS A 122 -0.91 -0.67 29.41
C HIS A 122 -0.98 -1.91 30.33
N LEU A 123 -1.54 -3.01 29.83
CA LEU A 123 -1.57 -4.28 30.55
C LEU A 123 -0.17 -4.81 30.85
N TYR A 124 0.76 -4.66 29.91
CA TYR A 124 2.14 -5.07 30.06
C TYR A 124 2.93 -4.24 31.09
N ALA A 125 2.63 -2.94 31.22
CA ALA A 125 3.31 -2.09 32.19
C ALA A 125 2.81 -2.27 33.63
N GLY A 126 1.51 -2.54 33.81
CA GLY A 126 0.86 -2.63 35.12
C GLY A 126 0.58 -4.06 35.63
N GLY A 127 0.80 -5.08 34.81
CA GLY A 127 0.46 -6.47 35.12
C GLY A 127 1.55 -7.23 35.89
N ASP A 128 1.14 -8.32 36.54
CA ASP A 128 2.06 -9.34 37.05
C ASP A 128 2.75 -10.10 35.91
N ASP A 129 3.71 -10.99 36.24
CA ASP A 129 4.49 -11.70 35.23
C ASP A 129 3.61 -12.53 34.27
N ALA A 130 2.51 -13.10 34.77
CA ALA A 130 1.54 -13.83 33.95
C ALA A 130 0.83 -12.90 32.96
N THR A 131 0.34 -11.75 33.42
CA THR A 131 -0.33 -10.74 32.58
C THR A 131 0.61 -10.17 31.53
N ARG A 132 1.87 -9.91 31.89
CA ARG A 132 2.91 -9.44 30.97
C ARG A 132 3.19 -10.46 29.88
N GLY A 133 3.36 -11.73 30.27
CA GLY A 133 3.52 -12.83 29.32
C GLY A 133 2.34 -12.95 28.35
N ALA A 134 1.12 -12.88 28.87
CA ALA A 134 -0.09 -12.92 28.05
C ALA A 134 -0.17 -11.75 27.06
N ALA A 135 0.07 -10.51 27.49
CA ALA A 135 0.04 -9.34 26.62
C ALA A 135 1.08 -9.44 25.49
N ALA A 136 2.31 -9.86 25.82
CA ALA A 136 3.37 -10.06 24.83
C ALA A 136 3.01 -11.17 23.83
N ALA A 137 2.41 -12.26 24.28
CA ALA A 137 1.95 -13.34 23.40
C ALA A 137 0.83 -12.88 22.46
N VAL A 138 -0.14 -12.11 22.95
CA VAL A 138 -1.23 -11.55 22.11
C VAL A 138 -0.67 -10.62 21.05
N TRP A 139 0.24 -9.71 21.40
CA TRP A 139 0.91 -8.86 20.42
C TRP A 139 1.62 -9.70 19.36
N THR A 140 2.47 -10.64 19.79
CA THR A 140 3.27 -11.50 18.91
C THR A 140 2.38 -12.27 17.93
N ALA A 141 1.26 -12.82 18.41
CA ALA A 141 0.31 -13.53 17.57
C ALA A 141 -0.34 -12.63 16.51
N ILE A 142 -0.77 -11.42 16.90
CA ILE A 142 -1.38 -10.47 15.95
C ILE A 142 -0.33 -9.95 14.96
N ALA A 143 0.87 -9.59 15.43
CA ALA A 143 1.96 -9.13 14.58
C ALA A 143 2.32 -10.20 13.54
N ASN A 144 2.47 -11.47 13.95
CA ASN A 144 2.71 -12.57 13.02
C ASN A 144 1.54 -12.81 12.07
N GLY A 145 0.30 -12.82 12.57
CA GLY A 145 -0.89 -13.00 11.73
C GLY A 145 -1.05 -11.90 10.68
N THR A 146 -0.63 -10.67 11.00
CA THR A 146 -0.57 -9.57 10.05
C THR A 146 0.59 -9.74 9.07
N GLN A 147 1.84 -9.73 9.55
CA GLN A 147 3.04 -9.68 8.70
C GLN A 147 3.18 -10.93 7.83
N ASN A 148 3.07 -12.11 8.46
CA ASN A 148 3.29 -13.41 7.83
C ASN A 148 1.99 -14.05 7.32
N GLY A 149 0.86 -13.34 7.39
CA GLY A 149 -0.45 -13.83 6.97
C GLY A 149 -1.17 -12.84 6.06
N LEU A 150 -1.79 -11.81 6.66
CA LEU A 150 -2.60 -10.83 5.93
C LEU A 150 -1.79 -10.05 4.88
N TRP A 151 -0.60 -9.56 5.23
CA TRP A 151 0.24 -8.80 4.29
C TRP A 151 1.00 -9.73 3.35
N TRP A 152 1.33 -10.95 3.79
CA TRP A 152 1.90 -11.96 2.92
C TRP A 152 1.01 -12.29 1.69
N ILE A 153 -0.31 -12.39 1.86
CA ILE A 153 -1.23 -12.68 0.74
C ILE A 153 -1.37 -11.51 -0.24
N GLU A 154 -0.84 -10.32 0.05
CA GLU A 154 -0.79 -9.21 -0.90
C GLU A 154 0.06 -9.56 -2.13
N GLY A 155 1.07 -10.41 -1.97
CA GLY A 155 1.98 -10.79 -3.04
C GLY A 155 1.29 -11.26 -4.33
N PRO A 156 0.46 -12.32 -4.32
CA PRO A 156 -0.25 -12.77 -5.51
C PRO A 156 -1.27 -11.73 -6.03
N LEU A 157 -1.92 -10.98 -5.14
CA LEU A 157 -2.90 -9.96 -5.53
C LEU A 157 -2.22 -8.83 -6.31
N VAL A 158 -1.11 -8.31 -5.77
CA VAL A 158 -0.35 -7.21 -6.38
C VAL A 158 0.37 -7.67 -7.63
N LEU A 159 1.03 -8.85 -7.62
CA LEU A 159 1.62 -9.44 -8.81
C LEU A 159 0.61 -9.51 -9.97
N PHE A 160 -0.61 -9.96 -9.69
CA PHE A 160 -1.65 -10.11 -10.70
C PHE A 160 -2.01 -8.78 -11.36
N TRP A 161 -2.44 -7.78 -10.57
CA TRP A 161 -2.98 -6.55 -11.16
C TRP A 161 -1.88 -5.64 -11.72
N THR A 162 -0.70 -5.60 -11.11
CA THR A 162 0.41 -4.70 -11.53
C THR A 162 0.99 -5.07 -12.88
N LEU A 163 1.13 -6.36 -13.20
CA LEU A 163 1.63 -6.81 -14.50
C LEU A 163 0.67 -6.45 -15.64
N ILE A 164 -0.63 -6.57 -15.40
CA ILE A 164 -1.68 -6.15 -16.34
C ILE A 164 -1.63 -4.63 -16.51
N ALA A 165 -1.62 -3.89 -15.41
CA ALA A 165 -1.56 -2.43 -15.42
C ALA A 165 -0.31 -1.90 -16.11
N ALA A 166 0.85 -2.49 -15.86
CA ALA A 166 2.10 -2.10 -16.49
C ALA A 166 2.07 -2.28 -18.01
N LYS A 167 1.48 -3.37 -18.50
CA LYS A 167 1.33 -3.62 -19.94
C LYS A 167 0.45 -2.55 -20.59
N LEU A 168 -0.71 -2.26 -20.01
CA LEU A 168 -1.65 -1.27 -20.54
C LEU A 168 -1.08 0.15 -20.50
N LEU A 169 -0.45 0.53 -19.38
CA LEU A 169 0.22 1.82 -19.24
C LEU A 169 1.35 1.98 -20.26
N LYS A 170 2.17 0.95 -20.49
CA LYS A 170 3.22 0.97 -21.51
C LYS A 170 2.62 1.21 -22.90
N ASN A 171 1.56 0.47 -23.25
CA ASN A 171 0.90 0.60 -24.56
C ASN A 171 0.27 1.98 -24.77
N ALA A 172 -0.24 2.60 -23.70
CA ALA A 172 -0.80 3.95 -23.71
C ALA A 172 0.25 5.08 -23.54
N GLY A 173 1.55 4.74 -23.65
CA GLY A 173 2.66 5.71 -23.60
C GLY A 173 2.86 6.38 -22.24
N TRP A 174 2.46 5.73 -21.14
CA TRP A 174 2.75 6.20 -19.79
C TRP A 174 4.17 5.82 -19.37
N LYS A 175 4.86 6.73 -18.70
CA LYS A 175 6.13 6.46 -18.04
C LYS A 175 5.89 5.71 -16.73
N GLY A 176 6.90 4.98 -16.26
CA GLY A 176 6.83 4.25 -14.99
C GLY A 176 6.22 2.84 -15.09
N ALA A 177 5.81 2.38 -16.28
CA ALA A 177 5.37 1.00 -16.46
C ALA A 177 6.41 -0.03 -15.99
N ILE A 178 7.70 0.28 -16.15
CA ILE A 178 8.79 -0.58 -15.66
C ILE A 178 8.82 -0.67 -14.12
N LEU A 179 8.55 0.44 -13.41
CA LEU A 179 8.50 0.45 -11.95
C LEU A 179 7.37 -0.45 -11.45
N LEU A 180 6.21 -0.40 -12.11
CA LEU A 180 5.07 -1.24 -11.75
C LEU A 180 5.33 -2.74 -12.02
N LYS A 181 6.12 -3.07 -13.06
CA LYS A 181 6.59 -4.45 -13.26
C LYS A 181 7.53 -4.90 -12.15
N ILE A 182 8.45 -4.03 -11.73
CA ILE A 182 9.37 -4.31 -10.63
C ILE A 182 8.56 -4.59 -9.36
N VAL A 183 7.57 -3.75 -9.03
CA VAL A 183 6.67 -3.96 -7.89
C VAL A 183 5.96 -5.30 -7.98
N GLY A 184 5.36 -5.62 -9.15
CA GLY A 184 4.64 -6.88 -9.32
C GLY A 184 5.52 -8.10 -9.08
N TRP A 185 6.70 -8.14 -9.72
CA TRP A 185 7.64 -9.25 -9.52
C TRP A 185 8.21 -9.30 -8.11
N ALA A 186 8.51 -8.15 -7.49
CA ALA A 186 8.99 -8.09 -6.12
C ALA A 186 7.96 -8.68 -5.14
N PHE A 187 6.68 -8.32 -5.26
CA PHE A 187 5.60 -8.93 -4.49
C PHE A 187 5.44 -10.43 -4.78
N GLY A 188 5.60 -10.85 -6.03
CA GLY A 188 5.58 -12.26 -6.41
C GLY A 188 6.73 -13.05 -5.77
N PHE A 189 7.94 -12.49 -5.75
CA PHE A 189 9.10 -13.10 -5.12
C PHE A 189 8.98 -13.11 -3.59
N PHE A 190 8.52 -12.01 -2.98
CA PHE A 190 8.18 -11.96 -1.56
C PHE A 190 7.23 -13.10 -1.16
N PHE A 191 6.13 -13.28 -1.92
CA PHE A 191 5.19 -14.36 -1.66
C PHE A 191 5.83 -15.75 -1.76
N VAL A 192 6.58 -16.01 -2.84
CA VAL A 192 7.18 -17.32 -3.10
C VAL A 192 8.30 -17.63 -2.11
N PHE A 193 9.18 -16.66 -1.83
CA PHE A 193 10.30 -16.84 -0.91
C PHE A 193 9.85 -16.91 0.54
N GLY A 194 8.75 -16.24 0.91
CA GLY A 194 8.16 -16.32 2.25
C GLY A 194 7.72 -17.73 2.67
N PHE A 195 7.61 -18.70 1.75
CA PHE A 195 7.39 -20.11 2.11
C PHE A 195 8.64 -20.80 2.67
N PHE A 196 9.83 -20.24 2.45
CA PHE A 196 11.10 -20.91 2.70
C PHE A 196 11.95 -20.09 3.69
N PRO A 197 12.12 -20.55 4.94
CA PRO A 197 12.93 -19.86 5.94
C PRO A 197 14.37 -19.58 5.49
N ASP A 198 14.96 -20.49 4.70
CA ASP A 198 16.33 -20.32 4.17
C ASP A 198 16.45 -19.16 3.17
N LEU A 199 15.33 -18.62 2.67
CA LEU A 199 15.27 -17.52 1.71
C LEU A 199 14.75 -16.22 2.33
N ASP A 200 14.70 -16.12 3.66
CA ASP A 200 14.16 -14.96 4.38
C ASP A 200 14.81 -13.63 3.94
N ALA A 201 16.14 -13.62 3.79
CA ALA A 201 16.86 -12.44 3.29
C ALA A 201 16.40 -11.98 1.88
N LEU A 202 16.03 -12.92 0.99
CA LEU A 202 15.50 -12.59 -0.33
C LEU A 202 14.05 -12.13 -0.27
N SER A 203 13.26 -12.71 0.64
CA SER A 203 11.90 -12.26 0.94
C SER A 203 11.91 -10.80 1.39
N ASN A 204 12.71 -10.49 2.40
CA ASN A 204 12.86 -9.14 2.98
C ASN A 204 13.43 -8.14 1.97
N ALA A 205 14.40 -8.55 1.14
CA ALA A 205 14.90 -7.71 0.06
C ALA A 205 13.83 -7.41 -1.00
N SER A 206 12.94 -8.38 -1.29
CA SER A 206 11.84 -8.20 -2.23
C SER A 206 10.79 -7.24 -1.68
N GLU A 207 10.43 -7.39 -0.40
CA GLU A 207 9.55 -6.46 0.30
C GLU A 207 10.13 -5.04 0.34
N MET A 208 11.42 -4.91 0.67
CA MET A 208 12.12 -3.62 0.63
C MET A 208 12.03 -2.96 -0.76
N GLY A 209 12.18 -3.76 -1.82
CA GLY A 209 11.98 -3.32 -3.19
C GLY A 209 10.58 -2.77 -3.44
N VAL A 210 9.54 -3.44 -2.92
CA VAL A 210 8.16 -2.98 -3.01
C VAL A 210 7.96 -1.64 -2.32
N VAL A 211 8.31 -1.54 -1.03
CA VAL A 211 8.03 -0.36 -0.20
C VAL A 211 8.77 0.88 -0.68
N LEU A 212 9.86 0.71 -1.44
CA LEU A 212 10.59 1.83 -2.05
C LEU A 212 10.11 2.18 -3.46
N VAL A 213 9.80 1.18 -4.30
CA VAL A 213 9.50 1.40 -5.72
C VAL A 213 8.02 1.76 -5.95
N LEU A 214 7.10 1.20 -5.17
CA LEU A 214 5.67 1.48 -5.32
C LEU A 214 5.35 2.96 -5.03
N PRO A 215 5.82 3.59 -3.95
CA PRO A 215 5.57 5.01 -3.70
C PRO A 215 6.17 5.90 -4.79
N LEU A 216 7.38 5.58 -5.28
CA LEU A 216 7.99 6.28 -6.40
C LEU A 216 7.10 6.21 -7.66
N TRP A 217 6.56 5.03 -7.95
CA TRP A 217 5.63 4.87 -9.06
C TRP A 217 4.37 5.72 -8.86
N MET A 218 3.79 5.75 -7.65
CA MET A 218 2.60 6.56 -7.34
C MET A 218 2.84 8.05 -7.57
N LEU A 219 3.98 8.58 -7.11
CA LEU A 219 4.38 9.97 -7.32
C LEU A 219 4.51 10.29 -8.81
N LEU A 220 5.19 9.42 -9.58
CA LEU A 220 5.37 9.58 -11.02
C LEU A 220 4.03 9.48 -11.78
N PHE A 221 3.18 8.54 -11.40
CA PHE A 221 1.85 8.34 -11.98
C PHE A 221 0.97 9.56 -11.75
N GLY A 222 0.85 10.03 -10.50
CA GLY A 222 0.08 11.20 -10.14
C GLY A 222 0.60 12.47 -10.85
N TRP A 223 1.91 12.67 -10.92
CA TRP A 223 2.50 13.79 -11.66
C TRP A 223 2.15 13.77 -13.15
N GLN A 224 2.26 12.61 -13.80
CA GLN A 224 1.88 12.47 -15.21
C GLN A 224 0.39 12.72 -15.42
N LEU A 225 -0.45 12.26 -14.50
CA LEU A 225 -1.90 12.44 -14.57
C LEU A 225 -2.27 13.93 -14.42
N LEU A 226 -1.62 14.68 -13.52
CA LEU A 226 -1.76 16.14 -13.42
C LEU A 226 -1.35 16.85 -14.71
N ARG A 227 -0.23 16.45 -15.33
CA ARG A 227 0.22 17.04 -16.59
C ARG A 227 -0.80 16.80 -17.71
N ARG A 228 -1.28 15.57 -17.87
CA ARG A 228 -2.30 15.22 -18.89
C ARG A 228 -3.62 15.95 -18.65
N ALA A 229 -4.04 16.11 -17.40
CA ALA A 229 -5.25 16.88 -17.06
C ALA A 229 -5.14 18.39 -17.40
N ARG A 230 -3.91 18.92 -17.55
CA ARG A 230 -3.66 20.32 -17.98
C ARG A 230 -3.57 20.46 -19.50
N THR A 231 -3.02 19.47 -20.21
CA THR A 231 -2.72 19.58 -21.66
C THR A 231 -3.86 19.17 -22.58
N LEU A 232 -4.90 18.48 -22.10
CA LEU A 232 -6.09 18.15 -22.91
C LEU A 232 -6.95 19.41 -23.10
N PRO A 233 -7.08 19.94 -24.34
CA PRO A 233 -7.86 21.13 -24.58
C PRO A 233 -9.33 20.92 -24.22
N ALA A 234 -9.96 21.97 -23.71
CA ALA A 234 -11.42 22.07 -23.61
C ALA A 234 -12.02 22.17 -25.03
N ARG A 235 -11.93 21.11 -25.84
CA ARG A 235 -12.61 21.08 -27.15
C ARG A 235 -14.10 20.84 -26.92
N LEU A 236 -14.85 21.91 -27.22
CA LEU A 236 -16.28 22.00 -27.57
C LEU A 236 -17.30 21.96 -26.41
N HIS A 237 -17.36 23.04 -25.64
CA HIS A 237 -18.65 23.64 -25.32
C HIS A 237 -18.83 24.86 -26.22
N GLY A 238 -19.80 24.81 -27.13
CA GLY A 238 -20.26 25.98 -27.89
C GLY A 238 -19.76 26.11 -29.32
N VAL A 239 -20.05 25.14 -30.20
CA VAL A 239 -20.34 25.43 -31.62
C VAL A 239 -21.47 24.49 -32.04
N GLY A 240 -22.68 25.03 -32.14
CA GLY A 240 -23.87 24.26 -32.49
C GLY A 240 -25.18 24.86 -31.96
N ALA A 241 -25.30 26.18 -31.94
CA ALA A 241 -26.57 26.88 -31.78
C ALA A 241 -26.52 28.13 -32.67
N THR A 242 -26.53 27.90 -33.98
CA THR A 242 -26.87 28.89 -35.03
C THR A 242 -26.92 28.16 -36.37
N THR A 243 -28.09 27.66 -36.73
CA THR A 243 -28.89 28.00 -37.94
C THR A 243 -30.00 26.99 -38.09
#